data_AF-A0A9Y2MYM3-F1
#
_entry.id   AF-A0A9Y2MYM3-F1
#
_cell.length_a   1.000
_cell.length_b   1.000
_cell.length_c   1.000
_cell.angle_alpha   90.00
_cell.angle_beta   90.00
_cell.angle_gamma   90.00
#
_symmetry.space_group_name_H-M   'P 1'
#
loop_
_entity.id
_entity.type
_entity.pdbx_description
1 polymer ?
#
loop_
_entity_poly.entity_id
_entity_poly.type
_entity_poly.pdbx_seq_one_letter_code
_entity_poly.pdbx_strand_id
1 'polypeptide(L)'
;MINDQPGDIHPGDIYEDCAFHPVLCTYIDDGDEIGGISLIDASDPRACSLSGCAVIKLSIADVLAARADWPTYLARRKAEFEAQSPPPA
;
A
#
# COMPACT_ATOMS: atom_id res chain seq x y z
N MET A 1 -1.51 17.55 -1.14
CA MET A 1 -0.20 16.90 -1.18
C MET A 1 -0.26 15.77 -0.19
N ILE A 2 -0.34 14.53 -0.67
CA ILE A 2 -0.26 13.34 0.18
C ILE A 2 1.23 13.05 0.31
N ASN A 3 1.71 13.03 1.55
CA ASN A 3 3.11 12.79 1.87
C ASN A 3 3.28 11.26 1.88
N ASP A 4 3.66 10.69 0.74
CA ASP A 4 3.93 9.25 0.54
C ASP A 4 5.26 8.84 1.22
N GLN A 5 5.39 9.13 2.52
CA GLN A 5 6.43 8.52 3.33
C GLN A 5 5.89 7.21 3.90
N PRO A 6 6.71 6.14 3.98
CA PRO A 6 6.38 5.03 4.85
C PRO A 6 6.22 5.65 6.24
N GLY A 7 4.98 5.82 6.67
CA GLY A 7 4.70 6.29 8.00
C GLY A 7 5.30 5.30 9.00
N ASP A 8 5.22 5.64 10.27
CA ASP A 8 5.41 4.66 11.33
C ASP A 8 4.24 3.63 11.21
N ILE A 9 4.45 2.61 10.37
CA ILE A 9 3.52 1.49 10.13
C ILE A 9 3.87 0.45 11.18
N HIS A 10 2.85 -0.12 11.82
CA HIS A 10 2.97 -1.17 12.83
C HIS A 10 1.96 -2.28 12.56
N PRO A 11 2.16 -3.50 13.12
CA PRO A 11 1.12 -4.52 13.12
C PRO A 11 -0.22 -3.96 13.61
N GLY A 12 -1.28 -4.17 12.83
CA GLY A 12 -2.62 -3.61 13.05
C GLY A 12 -2.93 -2.36 12.22
N ASP A 13 -1.93 -1.69 11.66
CA ASP A 13 -2.14 -0.62 10.68
C ASP A 13 -2.52 -1.16 9.30
N ILE A 14 -3.02 -0.27 8.45
CA ILE A 14 -3.32 -0.57 7.05
C ILE A 14 -2.30 0.15 6.19
N TYR A 15 -1.74 -0.54 5.22
CA TYR A 15 -0.83 0.03 4.23
C TYR A 15 -1.23 -0.34 2.81
N GLU A 16 -0.76 0.44 1.85
CA GLU A 16 -0.78 0.08 0.43
C GLU A 16 0.55 -0.56 0.07
N ASP A 17 0.50 -1.72 -0.58
CA ASP A 17 1.70 -2.37 -1.10
C ASP A 17 2.02 -1.98 -2.56
N CYS A 18 3.12 -2.51 -3.10
CA CYS A 18 3.59 -2.17 -4.45
C CYS A 18 2.66 -2.63 -5.59
N ALA A 19 1.62 -3.41 -5.30
CA ALA A 19 0.57 -3.78 -6.25
C ALA A 19 -0.74 -3.02 -5.97
N PHE A 20 -0.66 -1.95 -5.17
CA PHE A 20 -1.75 -1.03 -4.82
C PHE A 20 -2.85 -1.65 -3.97
N HIS A 21 -2.64 -2.82 -3.34
CA HIS A 21 -3.65 -3.38 -2.46
C HIS A 21 -3.59 -2.69 -1.10
N PRO A 22 -4.76 -2.35 -0.53
CA PRO A 22 -4.88 -2.16 0.90
C PRO A 22 -4.63 -3.48 1.64
N VAL A 23 -3.68 -3.47 2.57
CA VAL A 23 -3.21 -4.62 3.33
C VAL A 23 -3.27 -4.31 4.82
N LEU A 24 -3.83 -5.22 5.60
CA LEU A 24 -3.71 -5.19 7.07
C LEU A 24 -2.33 -5.72 7.45
N CYS A 25 -1.49 -4.87 8.04
CA CYS A 25 -0.17 -5.26 8.52
C CYS A 25 -0.29 -6.27 9.66
N THR A 26 0.35 -7.43 9.49
CA THR A 26 0.41 -8.49 10.52
C THR A 26 1.77 -8.58 11.18
N TYR A 27 2.84 -8.16 10.48
CA TYR A 27 4.19 -8.15 11.01
C TYR A 27 5.06 -7.12 10.29
N ILE A 28 6.12 -6.70 10.97
CA ILE A 28 7.27 -6.00 10.42
C ILE A 28 8.50 -6.72 10.95
N ASP A 29 9.43 -7.04 10.07
CA ASP A 29 10.75 -7.55 10.41
C ASP A 29 11.77 -6.42 10.47
N ASP A 30 12.71 -6.50 11.42
CA ASP A 30 13.77 -5.50 11.63
C ASP A 30 14.72 -5.37 10.42
N GLY A 31 14.62 -6.29 9.46
CA GLY A 31 15.49 -6.39 8.28
C GLY A 31 15.11 -5.55 7.07
N ASP A 32 13.86 -5.04 6.95
CA ASP A 32 13.24 -4.30 5.81
C ASP A 32 11.98 -4.97 5.24
N GLU A 33 11.43 -6.00 5.88
CA GLU A 33 10.21 -6.68 5.41
C GLU A 33 8.97 -6.22 6.17
N ILE A 34 7.90 -5.94 5.43
CA ILE A 34 6.53 -5.77 5.95
C ILE A 34 5.62 -6.78 5.28
N GLY A 35 4.69 -7.37 6.04
CA GLY A 35 3.72 -8.31 5.49
C GLY A 35 2.35 -8.22 6.13
N GLY A 36 1.38 -8.77 5.42
CA GLY A 36 -0.01 -8.71 5.84
C GLY A 36 -0.98 -9.42 4.91
N ILE A 37 -2.27 -9.20 5.20
CA ILE A 37 -3.40 -9.81 4.50
C ILE A 37 -4.11 -8.75 3.68
N SER A 38 -4.34 -9.01 2.39
CA SER A 38 -5.08 -8.06 1.55
C SER A 38 -6.52 -7.90 2.05
N LEU A 39 -6.96 -6.66 2.22
CA LEU A 39 -8.34 -6.33 2.55
C LEU A 39 -9.27 -6.37 1.32
N ILE A 40 -8.76 -6.62 0.11
CA ILE A 40 -9.58 -6.74 -1.10
C ILE A 40 -9.96 -8.20 -1.36
N ASP A 41 -8.97 -9.08 -1.47
CA ASP A 41 -9.14 -10.47 -1.91
C ASP A 41 -8.68 -11.52 -0.90
N ALA A 42 -8.25 -11.10 0.30
CA ALA A 42 -7.72 -11.96 1.36
C ALA A 42 -6.45 -12.74 0.98
N SER A 43 -5.72 -12.31 -0.05
CA SER A 43 -4.39 -12.88 -0.36
C SER A 43 -3.38 -12.64 0.77
N ASP A 44 -2.57 -13.65 1.04
CA ASP A 44 -1.53 -13.71 2.08
C ASP A 44 -0.40 -14.67 1.65
N PRO A 45 0.88 -14.40 1.96
CA PRO A 45 1.38 -13.15 2.56
C PRO A 45 1.59 -12.07 1.48
N ARG A 46 1.06 -10.86 1.72
CA ARG A 46 1.35 -9.67 0.90
C ARG A 46 2.63 -8.98 1.39
N ALA A 47 3.76 -9.63 1.17
CA ALA A 47 5.07 -9.14 1.61
C ALA A 47 5.61 -8.03 0.69
N CYS A 48 6.25 -7.03 1.29
CA CYS A 48 6.91 -5.91 0.61
C CYS A 48 8.16 -5.47 1.39
N SER A 49 9.02 -4.72 0.70
CA SER A 49 10.16 -4.04 1.31
C SER A 49 9.74 -2.64 1.79
N LEU A 50 10.03 -2.29 3.05
CA LEU A 50 9.74 -0.95 3.60
C LEU A 50 10.49 0.14 2.81
N SER A 51 11.73 -0.13 2.40
CA SER A 51 12.60 0.81 1.69
C SER A 51 12.41 0.82 0.16
N GLY A 52 12.02 -0.32 -0.42
CA GLY A 52 12.02 -0.54 -1.88
C GLY A 52 10.64 -0.59 -2.54
N CYS A 53 9.57 -0.81 -1.78
CA CYS A 53 8.22 -0.97 -2.34
C CYS A 53 7.34 0.28 -2.24
N ALA A 54 7.89 1.41 -1.79
CA ALA A 54 7.17 2.69 -1.62
C ALA A 54 5.83 2.51 -0.90
N VAL A 55 5.82 1.71 0.17
CA VAL A 55 4.60 1.42 0.93
C VAL A 55 4.10 2.69 1.62
N ILE A 56 2.78 2.90 1.61
CA ILE A 56 2.15 4.08 2.24
C ILE A 56 1.10 3.65 3.25
N LYS A 57 0.96 4.42 4.34
CA LYS A 57 -0.08 4.16 5.34
C LYS A 57 -1.45 4.61 4.82
N LEU A 58 -2.46 3.76 4.96
CA LEU A 58 -3.84 4.02 4.56
C LEU A 58 -4.76 4.19 5.76
N SER A 59 -5.82 4.97 5.57
CA SER A 59 -6.94 5.04 6.51
C SER A 59 -7.99 3.96 6.19
N ILE A 60 -8.89 3.69 7.14
CA ILE A 60 -10.07 2.83 6.89
C ILE A 60 -10.94 3.42 5.76
N ALA A 61 -11.03 4.74 5.65
CA ALA A 61 -11.81 5.38 4.59
C ALA A 61 -11.25 5.07 3.20
N ASP A 62 -9.93 5.00 3.06
CA ASP A 62 -9.27 4.61 1.80
C ASP A 62 -9.61 3.17 1.42
N VAL A 63 -9.63 2.25 2.39
CA VAL A 63 -10.02 0.85 2.19
C VAL A 63 -11.48 0.74 1.74
N LEU A 64 -12.38 1.49 2.39
CA LEU A 64 -13.80 1.49 2.03
C LEU A 64 -14.00 2.04 0.61
N ALA A 65 -13.27 3.10 0.23
CA ALA A 65 -13.29 3.63 -1.12
C ALA A 65 -12.75 2.61 -2.15
N ALA A 66 -11.63 1.93 -1.83
CA ALA A 66 -11.05 0.89 -2.66
C ALA A 66 -12.00 -0.31 -2.84
N ARG A 67 -12.70 -0.74 -1.80
CA ARG A 67 -13.68 -1.83 -1.87
C ARG A 67 -14.94 -1.46 -2.64
N ALA A 68 -15.38 -0.21 -2.55
CA ALA A 68 -16.57 0.26 -3.24
C ALA A 68 -16.41 0.22 -4.77
N ASP A 69 -15.21 0.56 -5.27
CA ASP A 69 -14.87 0.49 -6.70
C ASP A 69 -13.37 0.24 -6.88
N TRP A 70 -13.00 -1.04 -6.88
CA TRP A 70 -11.61 -1.48 -6.99
C TRP A 70 -10.96 -1.11 -8.33
N PRO A 71 -11.60 -1.33 -9.50
CA PRO A 71 -11.03 -0.91 -10.78
C PRO A 71 -10.70 0.59 -10.85
N THR A 72 -11.59 1.45 -10.38
CA THR A 72 -11.37 2.91 -10.37
C THR A 72 -10.28 3.31 -9.38
N TYR A 73 -10.27 2.72 -8.18
CA TYR A 73 -9.21 2.95 -7.19
C TYR A 73 -7.83 2.60 -7.76
N LEU A 74 -7.70 1.43 -8.35
CA LEU A 74 -6.45 0.93 -8.93
C LEU A 74 -5.96 1.82 -10.07
N ALA A 75 -6.85 2.25 -10.97
CA ALA A 75 -6.51 3.15 -12.06
C ALA A 75 -5.98 4.50 -11.55
N ARG A 76 -6.64 5.07 -10.53
CA ARG A 76 -6.22 6.33 -9.89
C ARG A 76 -4.83 6.21 -9.25
N ARG A 77 -4.60 5.19 -8.43
CA ARG A 77 -3.32 5.00 -7.72
C ARG A 77 -2.15 4.78 -8.68
N LYS A 78 -2.36 4.03 -9.78
CA LYS A 78 -1.36 3.88 -10.85
C LYS A 78 -1.01 5.22 -11.50
N ALA A 79 -2.01 6.02 -11.86
CA ALA A 79 -1.78 7.34 -12.45
C ALA A 79 -1.05 8.29 -11.48
N GLU A 80 -1.37 8.24 -10.19
CA GLU A 80 -0.68 9.01 -9.15
C GLU A 80 0.79 8.58 -9.00
N PHE A 81 1.07 7.27 -9.02
CA PHE A 81 2.45 6.74 -8.92
C PHE A 81 3.28 7.09 -10.16
N GLU A 82 2.71 6.96 -11.36
CA GLU A 82 3.34 7.34 -12.63
C GLU A 82 3.66 8.84 -12.68
N ALA A 83 2.77 9.70 -12.17
CA ALA A 83 3.01 11.15 -12.13
C ALA A 83 4.14 11.57 -11.17
N GLN A 84 4.43 10.75 -10.15
CA GLN A 84 5.51 10.97 -9.19
C GLN A 84 6.86 10.42 -9.65
N SER A 85 6.85 9.44 -10.55
CA SER A 85 8.06 8.86 -11.13
C SER A 85 8.48 9.69 -12.37
N PRO A 86 9.65 10.34 -12.40
CA PRO A 86 10.10 11.01 -13.62
C PRO A 86 10.19 9.98 -14.76
N PRO A 87 9.83 10.36 -16.01
CA PRO A 87 9.98 9.45 -17.14
C PRO A 87 11.44 8.98 -17.24
N PRO A 88 11.69 7.72 -17.60
CA PRO A 88 13.06 7.27 -17.85
C PRO A 88 13.67 8.16 -18.94
N ALA A 89 14.87 8.67 -18.66
CA ALA A 89 15.64 9.52 -19.58
C ALA A 89 16.02 8.79 -20.88
#